data_AF-A0A2K3KHH5-F1
#
_entry.id   AF-A0A2K3KHH5-F1
#
_cell.length_a   1.000
_cell.length_b   1.000
_cell.length_c   1.000
_cell.angle_alpha   90.00
_cell.angle_beta   90.00
_cell.angle_gamma   90.00
#
_symmetry.space_group_name_H-M   'P 1'
#
loop_
_entity.id
_entity.type
_entity.pdbx_description
1 polymer ?
#
loop_
_entity_poly.entity_id
_entity_poly.type
_entity_poly.pdbx_seq_one_letter_code
_entity_poly.pdbx_strand_id
1 'polypeptide(L)' 'MTGHRDWLIKFDQSKKSTVRLADNSSIQVVGTGDMVIKRRNGDSAVIEEVLYVP' A
#
# COMPACT_ATOMS: atom_id res chain seq x y z
N MET A 1 -11.72 -3.46 -4.99
CA MET A 1 -10.35 -3.69 -4.47
C MET A 1 -10.50 -4.44 -3.16
N THR A 2 -9.58 -5.33 -2.83
CA THR A 2 -9.57 -6.02 -1.54
C THR A 2 -8.22 -5.75 -0.89
N GLY A 3 -8.21 -5.04 0.23
CA GLY A 3 -6.98 -4.67 0.90
C GLY A 3 -6.42 -5.79 1.78
N HIS A 4 -5.14 -6.16 1.59
CA HIS A 4 -4.40 -7.11 2.44
C HIS A 4 -3.49 -6.36 3.44
N ARG A 5 -4.07 -5.90 4.55
CA ARG A 5 -3.31 -5.15 5.57
C ARG A 5 -2.20 -5.99 6.20
N ASP A 6 -2.43 -7.29 6.31
CA ASP A 6 -1.51 -8.29 6.87
C ASP A 6 -0.20 -8.43 6.07
N TRP A 7 -0.17 -7.98 4.81
CA TRP A 7 1.04 -8.00 3.98
C TRP A 7 1.96 -6.79 4.22
N LEU A 8 1.44 -5.73 4.84
CA LEU A 8 2.18 -4.51 5.09
C LEU A 8 2.94 -4.59 6.41
N ILE A 9 4.22 -4.25 6.37
CA ILE A 9 5.06 -4.08 7.56
C ILE A 9 5.20 -2.59 7.88
N LYS A 10 5.50 -2.27 9.16
CA LYS A 10 5.62 -0.88 9.65
C LYS A 10 4.42 0.00 9.31
N PHE A 11 3.23 -0.57 9.39
CA PHE A 11 2.01 0.14 8.99
C PHE A 11 1.73 1.35 9.89
N ASP A 12 1.56 2.51 9.26
CA ASP A 12 1.27 3.79 9.89
C ASP A 12 -0.14 4.27 9.51
N GLN A 13 -1.04 4.26 10.50
CA GLN A 13 -2.43 4.71 10.36
C GLN A 13 -2.60 6.23 10.45
N SER A 14 -1.55 6.97 10.82
CA SER A 14 -1.61 8.43 10.89
C SER A 14 -1.52 9.07 9.50
N LYS A 15 -0.88 8.38 8.54
CA LYS A 15 -0.72 8.80 7.15
C LYS A 15 -1.96 8.51 6.31
N LYS A 16 -2.97 9.36 6.46
CA LYS A 16 -4.22 9.32 5.68
C LYS A 16 -4.16 10.29 4.50
N SER A 17 -4.73 9.89 3.36
CA SER A 17 -4.80 10.74 2.17
C SER A 17 -5.99 10.35 1.28
N THR A 18 -6.26 11.16 0.26
CA THR A 18 -7.25 10.87 -0.77
C THR A 18 -6.56 10.80 -2.12
N VAL A 19 -6.81 9.75 -2.88
CA VAL A 19 -6.24 9.54 -4.21
C VAL A 19 -7.35 9.66 -5.25
N ARG A 20 -7.12 10.48 -6.28
CA ARG A 20 -8.00 10.59 -7.45
C ARG A 20 -7.56 9.58 -8.51
N LEU A 21 -8.50 8.78 -9.00
CA LEU A 21 -8.27 7.75 -10.00
C LEU A 21 -8.50 8.28 -11.42
N ALA A 22 -8.08 7.49 -12.42
CA ALA A 22 -8.16 7.86 -13.83
C ALA A 22 -9.62 8.02 -14.33
N ASP A 23 -10.57 7.33 -13.71
CA ASP A 23 -12.01 7.45 -13.98
C ASP A 23 -12.65 8.64 -13.26
N ASN A 24 -11.83 9.54 -12.71
CA ASN A 24 -12.25 10.71 -11.95
C ASN A 24 -12.88 10.41 -10.57
N SER A 25 -12.98 9.13 -10.18
CA SER A 25 -13.39 8.76 -8.84
C SER A 25 -12.28 9.04 -7.82
N SER A 26 -12.60 8.95 -6.53
CA SER A 26 -11.64 9.16 -5.45
C SER A 26 -11.76 8.08 -4.37
N ILE A 27 -10.63 7.69 -3.81
CA ILE A 27 -10.54 6.66 -2.76
C ILE A 27 -9.79 7.20 -1.54
N GLN A 28 -10.21 6.77 -0.36
CA GLN A 28 -9.58 7.13 0.91
C GLN A 28 -8.51 6.11 1.29
N VAL A 29 -7.31 6.61 1.53
CA VAL A 29 -6.18 5.84 2.06
C VAL A 29 -6.24 5.87 3.58
N VAL A 30 -6.25 4.69 4.19
CA VAL A 30 -6.42 4.53 5.65
C VAL A 30 -5.08 4.48 6.39
N GLY A 31 -3.98 4.28 5.67
CA GLY A 31 -2.63 4.31 6.18
C GLY A 31 -1.63 3.92 5.10
N THR A 32 -0.36 3.86 5.46
CA THR A 32 0.71 3.39 4.57
C THR A 32 1.58 2.36 5.26
N GLY A 33 2.23 1.48 4.52
CA GLY A 33 3.21 0.54 5.06
C GLY A 33 4.19 0.08 4.00
N ASP A 34 5.29 -0.52 4.42
CA ASP A 34 6.24 -1.11 3.49
C ASP A 34 5.79 -2.53 3.13
N MET A 35 6.19 -3.02 1.95
CA MET A 35 5.90 -4.39 1.51
C MET A 35 7.15 -5.06 0.98
N VAL A 36 7.39 -6.30 1.43
CA VAL A 36 8.48 -7.13 0.91
C VAL A 36 7.95 -7.97 -0.25
N ILE A 37 8.64 -7.91 -1.39
CA ILE A 37 8.35 -8.76 -2.56
C ILE A 37 9.53 -9.67 -2.86
N LYS A 38 9.23 -10.87 -3.35
CA LYS A 38 10.24 -11.79 -3.87
C LYS A 38 10.38 -11.60 -5.37
N ARG A 39 11.58 -11.30 -5.84
CA ARG A 39 11.92 -11.17 -7.26
C ARG A 39 12.09 -12.54 -7.89
N ARG A 40 11.96 -12.60 -9.22
CA ARG A 40 12.14 -13.85 -10.00
C ARG A 40 13.53 -14.47 -9.81
N ASN A 41 14.56 -13.65 -9.61
CA ASN A 41 15.93 -14.11 -9.37
C ASN A 41 16.16 -14.66 -7.94
N GLY A 42 15.14 -14.67 -7.08
CA GLY A 42 15.22 -15.17 -5.72
C GLY A 42 15.49 -14.10 -4.66
N ASP A 43 15.96 -12.92 -5.05
CA ASP A 43 16.21 -11.81 -4.13
C ASP A 43 14.90 -11.18 -3.62
N SER A 44 15.01 -10.44 -2.53
CA SER A 44 13.90 -9.63 -2.00
C SER A 44 14.07 -8.16 -2.37
N ALA A 45 12.93 -7.47 -2.53
CA ALA A 45 12.87 -6.01 -2.60
C ALA A 45 11.87 -5.49 -1.57
N VAL A 46 12.08 -4.27 -1.11
CA VAL A 46 11.09 -3.52 -0.32
C VAL A 46 10.49 -2.44 -1.20
N ILE A 47 9.16 -2.36 -1.21
CA ILE A 47 8.42 -1.22 -1.72
C ILE A 47 8.02 -0.41 -0.48
N GLU A 48 8.55 0.79 -0.35
CA GLU A 48 8.28 1.67 0.78
C GLU A 48 6.99 2.48 0.54
N GLU A 49 6.34 2.85 1.63
CA GLU A 49 5.17 3.74 1.64
C GLU A 49 3.99 3.33 0.72
N VAL A 50 3.69 2.03 0.66
CA VAL A 50 2.51 1.50 -0.06
C VAL A 50 1.22 1.97 0.61
N LEU A 51 0.37 2.64 -0.16
CA LEU A 51 -0.94 3.14 0.29
C LEU A 51 -1.93 1.99 0.52
N TYR A 52 -2.52 1.92 1.71
CA TYR A 52 -3.56 0.95 2.04
C TYR A 52 -4.97 1.52 1.81
N VAL A 53 -5.70 0.87 0.92
CA VAL A 53 -7.10 1.19 0.58
C VAL A 53 -7.97 -0.06 0.81
N PRO A 54 -8.98 0.00 1.69
CA PRO A 54 -9.91 -1.11 1.96
C PRO A 54 -10.77 -1.51 0.76
#